data_AF-A0A9Q9XMH3-F1
#
_entry.id   AF-A0A9Q9XMH3-F1
#
_cell.length_a   1.000
_cell.length_b   1.000
_cell.length_c   1.000
_cell.angle_alpha   90.00
_cell.angle_beta   90.00
_cell.angle_gamma   90.00
#
_symmetry.space_group_name_H-M   'P 1'
#
loop_
_entity.id
_entity.type
_entity.pdbx_description
1 polymer ?
#
loop_
_entity_poly.entity_id
_entity_poly.type
_entity_poly.pdbx_seq_one_letter_code
_entity_poly.pdbx_strand_id
1 'polypeptide(L)'
;MTPAFRDKVLLLSPSDTREKLKSALKELFEELRKQDRGDRSVSTKGVIQALGIERVYEQQDAVEYFLDILEKVGPDLAEVFRGTMRNHRTCSENHKSHDDSSFKSLQIALNSRDGTYRLEDGIQSYFASTELVGDDQMYCEDCDEKRDTIWSCDIHEYPAILPLHLKRFVYDRWSRGFVKNDCPMDVPLQLPLRFQEQEQQYSLYAVINHRGSRHGGHYTAHIRSSEENKWYCFDDSRVTQVDESKLKGSSEAYLLLYQKTSSVAQVEDVKEEPRMHTAEAGDAVDAGGAECGRAHNKPQLEDLNLRVKEHVSKLRKTLHQKHKDNRPYYDKKTQKIKHKKTHKSERARKRQLCSNPRETEKREKSTRGAARGLLSTKCCSAL
;
A
#
# COMPACT_ATOMS: atom_id res chain seq x y z
N MET A 1 6.35 -18.45 4.55
CA MET A 1 5.35 -19.10 3.67
C MET A 1 3.97 -19.03 4.33
N THR A 2 2.88 -19.40 3.64
CA THR A 2 1.51 -19.41 4.18
C THR A 2 1.04 -20.87 4.39
N PRO A 3 1.23 -21.49 5.58
CA PRO A 3 0.95 -22.91 5.78
C PRO A 3 -0.50 -23.28 5.49
N ALA A 4 -1.47 -22.49 5.98
CA ALA A 4 -2.89 -22.78 5.81
C ALA A 4 -3.33 -22.88 4.34
N PHE A 5 -2.78 -22.05 3.46
CA PHE A 5 -3.03 -22.14 2.01
C PHE A 5 -2.35 -23.37 1.40
N ARG A 6 -1.05 -23.55 1.70
CA ARG A 6 -0.24 -24.69 1.20
C ARG A 6 -0.88 -26.03 1.58
N ASP A 7 -1.26 -26.19 2.83
CA ASP A 7 -1.76 -27.46 3.36
C ASP A 7 -3.12 -27.81 2.76
N LYS A 8 -4.02 -26.82 2.57
CA LYS A 8 -5.27 -27.01 1.82
C LYS A 8 -5.00 -27.47 0.37
N VAL A 9 -4.03 -26.88 -0.33
CA VAL A 9 -3.65 -27.29 -1.69
C VAL A 9 -3.09 -28.72 -1.72
N LEU A 10 -2.25 -29.10 -0.75
CA LEU A 10 -1.69 -30.45 -0.67
C LEU A 10 -2.75 -31.52 -0.37
N LEU A 11 -3.84 -31.15 0.31
CA LEU A 11 -4.96 -32.03 0.64
C LEU A 11 -6.01 -32.15 -0.47
N LEU A 12 -5.84 -31.48 -1.61
CA LEU A 12 -6.79 -31.55 -2.73
C LEU A 12 -7.02 -32.99 -3.20
N SER A 13 -8.29 -33.33 -3.40
CA SER A 13 -8.72 -34.64 -3.88
C SER A 13 -8.48 -34.81 -5.39
N PRO A 14 -8.51 -36.05 -5.92
CA PRO A 14 -8.37 -36.29 -7.36
C PRO A 14 -9.42 -35.59 -8.23
N SER A 15 -10.61 -35.29 -7.69
CA SER A 15 -11.63 -34.50 -8.41
C SER A 15 -11.25 -33.02 -8.47
N ASP A 16 -10.65 -32.47 -7.41
CA ASP A 16 -10.26 -31.06 -7.36
C ASP A 16 -9.07 -30.76 -8.27
N THR A 17 -8.18 -31.75 -8.46
CA THR A 17 -7.02 -31.65 -9.36
C THR A 17 -7.39 -31.72 -10.85
N ARG A 18 -8.68 -31.88 -11.20
CA ARG A 18 -9.13 -31.75 -12.60
C ARG A 18 -8.93 -30.33 -13.14
N GLU A 19 -8.87 -29.34 -12.24
CA GLU A 19 -8.44 -27.99 -12.59
C GLU A 19 -6.91 -27.91 -12.71
N LYS A 20 -6.43 -27.51 -13.89
CA LYS A 20 -5.01 -27.49 -14.22
C LYS A 20 -4.17 -26.70 -13.22
N LEU A 21 -4.65 -25.55 -12.76
CA LEU A 21 -3.92 -24.69 -11.82
C LEU A 21 -3.78 -25.34 -10.45
N LYS A 22 -4.86 -25.94 -9.94
CA LYS A 22 -4.87 -26.65 -8.66
C LYS A 22 -3.89 -27.83 -8.67
N SER A 23 -3.88 -28.64 -9.74
CA SER A 23 -2.90 -29.72 -9.91
C SER A 23 -1.46 -29.20 -9.96
N ALA A 24 -1.21 -28.18 -10.79
CA ALA A 24 0.12 -27.61 -10.95
C ALA A 24 0.68 -27.00 -9.65
N LEU A 25 -0.17 -26.34 -8.85
CA LEU A 25 0.21 -25.82 -7.53
C LEU A 25 0.51 -26.94 -6.53
N LYS A 26 -0.29 -28.01 -6.54
CA LYS A 26 -0.07 -29.18 -5.69
C LYS A 26 1.28 -29.83 -5.99
N GLU A 27 1.55 -30.10 -7.27
CA GLU A 27 2.84 -30.64 -7.73
C GLU A 27 4.02 -29.73 -7.33
N LEU A 28 3.88 -28.41 -7.57
CA LEU A 28 4.91 -27.43 -7.19
C LEU A 28 5.22 -27.47 -5.68
N PHE A 29 4.19 -27.52 -4.82
CA PHE A 29 4.37 -27.56 -3.37
C PHE A 29 4.95 -28.89 -2.88
N GLU A 30 4.60 -30.02 -3.50
CA GLU A 30 5.21 -31.31 -3.20
C GLU A 30 6.70 -31.32 -3.57
N GLU A 31 7.06 -30.79 -4.75
CA GLU A 31 8.46 -30.71 -5.18
C GLU A 31 9.28 -29.78 -4.27
N LEU A 32 8.75 -28.61 -3.91
CA LEU A 32 9.40 -27.69 -2.95
C LEU A 32 9.63 -28.35 -1.59
N ARG A 33 8.75 -29.24 -1.11
CA ARG A 33 8.93 -29.98 0.16
C ARG A 33 9.99 -31.07 0.08
N LYS A 34 10.17 -31.71 -1.08
CA LYS A 34 11.14 -32.80 -1.27
C LYS A 34 12.58 -32.30 -1.36
N GLN A 35 12.80 -31.01 -1.57
CA GLN A 35 14.14 -30.45 -1.71
C GLN A 35 14.87 -30.36 -0.36
N ASP A 36 15.49 -31.47 0.03
CA ASP A 36 16.26 -31.58 1.28
C ASP A 36 17.75 -31.33 1.04
N ARG A 37 18.13 -30.20 0.40
CA ARG A 37 19.53 -29.76 0.09
C ARG A 37 20.10 -30.07 -1.32
N GLY A 38 19.32 -29.91 -2.39
CA GLY A 38 19.80 -30.09 -3.77
C GLY A 38 20.01 -28.79 -4.56
N ASP A 39 21.09 -28.71 -5.34
CA ASP A 39 21.48 -27.59 -6.25
C ASP A 39 20.56 -27.43 -7.49
N ARG A 40 19.31 -27.89 -7.43
CA ARG A 40 18.39 -27.90 -8.57
C ARG A 40 17.17 -27.05 -8.25
N SER A 41 16.89 -26.05 -9.06
CA SER A 41 15.67 -25.25 -8.93
C SER A 41 14.41 -26.06 -9.27
N VAL A 42 13.30 -25.76 -8.58
CA VAL A 42 11.98 -26.34 -8.89
C VAL A 42 11.39 -25.67 -10.14
N SER A 43 10.79 -26.45 -11.04
CA SER A 43 10.18 -25.93 -12.26
C SER A 43 8.81 -25.32 -12.00
N THR A 44 8.55 -24.14 -12.59
CA THR A 44 7.25 -23.46 -12.56
C THR A 44 6.43 -23.66 -13.84
N LYS A 45 6.90 -24.50 -14.79
CA LYS A 45 6.27 -24.69 -16.11
C LYS A 45 4.78 -25.06 -16.04
N GLY A 46 4.41 -25.96 -15.11
CA GLY A 46 3.01 -26.36 -14.94
C GLY A 46 2.10 -25.20 -14.56
N VAL A 47 2.55 -24.34 -13.64
CA VAL A 47 1.80 -23.15 -13.20
C VAL A 47 1.71 -22.13 -14.33
N ILE A 48 2.81 -21.86 -15.03
CA ILE A 48 2.86 -20.94 -16.19
C ILE A 48 1.85 -21.38 -17.26
N GLN A 49 1.83 -22.67 -17.60
CA GLN A 49 0.88 -23.22 -18.57
C GLN A 49 -0.57 -23.15 -18.08
N ALA A 50 -0.81 -23.46 -16.81
CA ALA A 50 -2.15 -23.41 -16.23
C ALA A 50 -2.72 -21.98 -16.16
N LEU A 51 -1.85 -20.98 -16.02
CA LEU A 51 -2.23 -19.56 -16.05
C LEU A 51 -2.40 -19.01 -17.48
N GLY A 52 -1.96 -19.75 -18.51
CA GLY A 52 -2.03 -19.31 -19.91
C GLY A 52 -0.96 -18.27 -20.28
N ILE A 53 0.18 -18.28 -19.59
CA ILE A 53 1.27 -17.33 -19.84
C ILE A 53 2.10 -17.82 -21.03
N GLU A 54 1.91 -17.22 -22.20
CA GLU A 54 2.66 -17.57 -23.40
C GLU A 54 3.99 -16.81 -23.51
N ARG A 55 3.98 -15.52 -23.14
CA ARG A 55 5.11 -14.60 -23.29
C ARG A 55 5.93 -14.52 -22.00
N VAL A 56 6.59 -15.62 -21.64
CA VAL A 56 7.35 -15.76 -20.37
C VAL A 56 8.51 -14.78 -20.19
N TYR A 57 8.96 -14.12 -21.27
CA TYR A 57 10.01 -13.10 -21.23
C TYR A 57 9.47 -11.70 -20.97
N GLU A 58 8.16 -11.51 -20.98
CA GLU A 58 7.54 -10.24 -20.65
C GLU A 58 7.39 -10.09 -19.14
N GLN A 59 7.83 -8.94 -18.65
CA GLN A 59 7.66 -8.62 -17.25
C GLN A 59 6.22 -8.29 -16.93
N GLN A 60 5.79 -8.69 -15.75
CA GLN A 60 4.42 -8.57 -15.29
C GLN A 60 4.36 -8.03 -13.87
N ASP A 61 3.16 -7.67 -13.42
CA ASP A 61 2.92 -7.21 -12.07
C ASP A 61 2.72 -8.39 -11.10
N ALA A 62 3.54 -8.47 -10.05
CA ALA A 62 3.45 -9.56 -9.09
C ALA A 62 2.12 -9.60 -8.32
N VAL A 63 1.50 -8.44 -8.08
CA VAL A 63 0.20 -8.36 -7.38
C VAL A 63 -0.94 -8.79 -8.30
N GLU A 64 -0.88 -8.46 -9.58
CA GLU A 64 -1.84 -8.94 -10.58
C GLU A 64 -1.87 -10.47 -10.63
N TYR A 65 -0.70 -11.12 -10.75
CA TYR A 65 -0.61 -12.58 -10.73
C TYR A 65 -1.02 -13.19 -9.40
N PHE A 66 -0.67 -12.55 -8.28
CA PHE A 66 -1.13 -12.99 -6.96
C PHE A 66 -2.66 -13.00 -6.88
N LEU A 67 -3.33 -11.94 -7.33
CA LEU A 67 -4.78 -11.85 -7.32
C LEU A 67 -5.44 -12.80 -8.34
N ASP A 68 -4.88 -12.96 -9.55
CA ASP A 68 -5.36 -13.91 -10.57
C ASP A 68 -5.29 -15.35 -10.05
N ILE A 69 -4.18 -15.73 -9.41
CA ILE A 69 -4.04 -17.05 -8.78
C ILE A 69 -5.13 -17.23 -7.71
N LEU A 70 -5.33 -16.27 -6.81
CA LEU A 70 -6.36 -16.35 -5.77
C LEU A 70 -7.79 -16.35 -6.31
N GLU A 71 -8.03 -15.84 -7.51
CA GLU A 71 -9.32 -15.94 -8.19
C GLU A 71 -9.51 -17.33 -8.80
N LYS A 72 -8.53 -17.79 -9.58
CA LYS A 72 -8.60 -19.05 -10.31
C LYS A 72 -8.58 -20.30 -9.42
N VAL A 73 -7.93 -20.26 -8.25
CA VAL A 73 -7.97 -21.39 -7.30
C VAL A 73 -9.32 -21.52 -6.57
N GLY A 74 -10.18 -20.49 -6.66
CA GLY A 74 -11.51 -20.50 -6.07
C GLY A 74 -11.56 -20.04 -4.60
N PRO A 75 -12.77 -19.77 -4.10
CA PRO A 75 -13.00 -19.12 -2.81
C PRO A 75 -12.51 -19.94 -1.60
N ASP A 76 -12.62 -21.27 -1.64
CA ASP A 76 -12.32 -22.15 -0.51
C ASP A 76 -10.81 -22.23 -0.22
N LEU A 77 -9.99 -22.26 -1.28
CA LEU A 77 -8.55 -22.22 -1.16
C LEU A 77 -8.07 -20.81 -0.81
N ALA A 78 -8.64 -19.78 -1.42
CA ALA A 78 -8.26 -18.39 -1.19
C ALA A 78 -8.83 -17.78 0.11
N GLU A 79 -9.64 -18.53 0.87
CA GLU A 79 -10.36 -18.07 2.07
C GLU A 79 -9.47 -17.36 3.08
N VAL A 80 -8.24 -17.84 3.29
CA VAL A 80 -7.31 -17.27 4.28
C VAL A 80 -6.91 -15.82 3.99
N PHE A 81 -7.06 -15.37 2.74
CA PHE A 81 -6.79 -13.99 2.29
C PHE A 81 -8.05 -13.13 2.23
N ARG A 82 -9.24 -13.70 2.42
CA ARG A 82 -10.52 -13.00 2.29
C ARG A 82 -10.84 -12.23 3.56
N GLY A 83 -11.10 -10.94 3.41
CA GLY A 83 -11.75 -10.11 4.42
C GLY A 83 -13.02 -9.47 3.87
N THR A 84 -13.79 -8.88 4.77
CA THR A 84 -15.01 -8.13 4.45
C THR A 84 -14.86 -6.70 4.94
N MET A 85 -15.16 -5.75 4.07
CA MET A 85 -15.10 -4.31 4.31
C MET A 85 -16.52 -3.74 4.33
N ARG A 86 -16.83 -2.95 5.36
CA ARG A 86 -18.09 -2.23 5.47
C ARG A 86 -17.92 -0.81 4.95
N ASN A 87 -18.70 -0.45 3.94
CA ASN A 87 -18.75 0.88 3.35
C ASN A 87 -19.89 1.66 4.01
N HIS A 88 -19.59 2.83 4.58
CA HIS A 88 -20.55 3.72 5.20
C HIS A 88 -20.76 4.95 4.33
N ARG A 89 -22.02 5.36 4.19
CA ARG A 89 -22.43 6.57 3.48
C ARG A 89 -23.37 7.38 4.35
N THR A 90 -23.12 8.67 4.46
CA THR A 90 -24.04 9.63 5.08
C THR A 90 -24.28 10.77 4.10
N CYS A 91 -25.51 10.92 3.62
CA CYS A 91 -25.85 12.02 2.71
C CYS A 91 -25.97 13.35 3.46
N SER A 92 -26.10 14.45 2.72
CA SER A 92 -26.24 15.80 3.28
C SER A 92 -27.47 16.00 4.16
N GLU A 93 -28.51 15.19 4.00
CA GLU A 93 -29.73 15.18 4.83
C GLU A 93 -29.62 14.22 6.04
N ASN A 94 -28.41 13.69 6.31
CA ASN A 94 -28.10 12.74 7.39
C ASN A 94 -28.72 11.33 7.28
N HIS A 95 -29.29 10.95 6.14
CA HIS A 95 -29.62 9.55 5.89
C HIS A 95 -28.34 8.71 5.80
N LYS A 96 -28.33 7.58 6.52
CA LYS A 96 -27.18 6.68 6.61
C LYS A 96 -27.49 5.39 5.89
N SER A 97 -26.57 4.95 5.03
CA SER A 97 -26.61 3.63 4.42
C SER A 97 -25.25 2.96 4.54
N HIS A 98 -25.26 1.63 4.45
CA HIS A 98 -24.04 0.85 4.39
C HIS A 98 -24.20 -0.35 3.46
N ASP A 99 -23.09 -0.87 2.98
CA ASP A 99 -22.99 -2.18 2.32
C ASP A 99 -21.68 -2.85 2.70
N ASP A 100 -21.63 -4.16 2.53
CA ASP A 100 -20.45 -4.96 2.79
C ASP A 100 -19.87 -5.49 1.46
N SER A 101 -18.55 -5.47 1.34
CA SER A 101 -17.82 -5.91 0.15
C SER A 101 -16.61 -6.76 0.52
N SER A 102 -16.35 -7.84 -0.22
CA SER A 102 -15.18 -8.68 0.05
C SER A 102 -13.90 -8.09 -0.54
N PHE A 103 -12.77 -8.22 0.15
CA PHE A 103 -11.45 -7.85 -0.36
C PHE A 103 -10.43 -8.98 -0.13
N LYS A 104 -9.37 -8.99 -0.96
CA LYS A 104 -8.21 -9.89 -0.82
C LYS A 104 -6.90 -9.16 -0.56
N SER A 105 -6.87 -7.84 -0.75
CA SER A 105 -5.69 -7.00 -0.52
C SER A 105 -6.11 -5.56 -0.29
N LEU A 106 -5.42 -4.85 0.61
CA LEU A 106 -5.56 -3.40 0.75
C LEU A 106 -4.56 -2.71 -0.17
N GLN A 107 -5.03 -1.71 -0.92
CA GLN A 107 -4.21 -0.95 -1.87
C GLN A 107 -3.77 0.37 -1.24
N ILE A 108 -2.57 0.39 -0.66
CA ILE A 108 -2.06 1.51 0.12
C ILE A 108 -1.38 2.53 -0.80
N ALA A 109 -1.94 3.74 -0.86
CA ALA A 109 -1.38 4.84 -1.63
C ALA A 109 -0.23 5.53 -0.90
N LEU A 110 0.92 5.68 -1.57
CA LEU A 110 2.05 6.42 -1.03
C LEU A 110 1.89 7.91 -1.34
N ASN A 111 1.33 8.63 -0.37
CA ASN A 111 0.99 10.06 -0.48
C ASN A 111 2.19 11.02 -0.26
N SER A 112 3.37 10.50 0.06
CA SER A 112 4.62 11.27 0.14
C SER A 112 5.68 10.68 -0.77
N ARG A 113 6.51 11.55 -1.35
CA ARG A 113 7.76 11.19 -2.04
C ARG A 113 9.00 11.63 -1.24
N ASP A 114 8.80 12.36 -0.15
CA ASP A 114 9.85 12.97 0.65
C ASP A 114 9.98 12.25 2.00
N GLY A 115 11.23 12.10 2.46
CA GLY A 115 11.55 11.47 3.74
C GLY A 115 11.29 9.96 3.77
N THR A 116 11.21 9.40 4.98
CA THR A 116 10.82 8.01 5.19
C THR A 116 9.31 7.93 5.36
N TYR A 117 8.65 7.16 4.51
CA TYR A 117 7.21 6.95 4.57
C TYR A 117 6.84 6.00 5.71
N ARG A 118 5.76 6.33 6.43
CA ARG A 118 5.22 5.51 7.52
C ARG A 118 4.00 4.74 7.01
N LEU A 119 4.02 3.42 7.15
CA LEU A 119 2.94 2.55 6.67
C LEU A 119 1.59 2.91 7.31
N GLU A 120 1.62 3.33 8.58
CA GLU A 120 0.46 3.74 9.36
C GLU A 120 -0.27 4.93 8.72
N ASP A 121 0.47 5.90 8.16
CA ASP A 121 -0.11 7.07 7.50
C ASP A 121 -0.90 6.65 6.25
N GLY A 122 -0.41 5.64 5.53
CA GLY A 122 -1.07 5.05 4.37
C GLY A 122 -2.33 4.28 4.71
N ILE A 123 -2.28 3.49 5.77
CA ILE A 123 -3.44 2.76 6.30
C ILE A 123 -4.48 3.74 6.81
N GLN A 124 -4.08 4.74 7.60
CA GLN A 124 -4.98 5.78 8.07
C GLN A 124 -5.63 6.55 6.91
N SER A 125 -4.86 6.86 5.86
CA SER A 125 -5.40 7.52 4.67
C SER A 125 -6.35 6.62 3.89
N TYR A 126 -6.17 5.30 3.90
CA TYR A 126 -7.05 4.35 3.22
C TYR A 126 -8.46 4.34 3.83
N PHE A 127 -8.55 4.40 5.15
CA PHE A 127 -9.82 4.37 5.89
C PHE A 127 -10.38 5.76 6.25
N ALA A 128 -9.71 6.83 5.83
CA ALA A 128 -10.17 8.19 6.08
C ALA A 128 -11.48 8.48 5.32
N SER A 129 -12.40 9.20 5.97
CA SER A 129 -13.63 9.62 5.30
C SER A 129 -13.33 10.58 4.14
N THR A 130 -14.09 10.41 3.06
CA THR A 130 -14.02 11.20 1.84
C THR A 130 -15.36 11.88 1.59
N GLU A 131 -15.31 13.16 1.24
CA GLU A 131 -16.49 13.93 0.87
C GLU A 131 -16.69 13.82 -0.65
N LEU A 132 -17.85 13.31 -1.06
CA LEU A 132 -18.25 13.10 -2.45
C LEU A 132 -19.25 14.19 -2.84
N VAL A 133 -18.79 15.17 -3.63
CA VAL A 133 -19.52 16.41 -3.93
C VAL A 133 -19.50 16.74 -5.41
N GLY A 134 -20.44 17.58 -5.87
CA GLY A 134 -20.51 18.00 -7.27
C GLY A 134 -20.71 16.83 -8.23
N ASP A 135 -19.78 16.61 -9.14
CA ASP A 135 -19.88 15.53 -10.13
C ASP A 135 -19.79 14.12 -9.49
N ASP A 136 -19.24 14.03 -8.27
CA ASP A 136 -19.03 12.78 -7.53
C ASP A 136 -20.18 12.46 -6.54
N GLN A 137 -21.26 13.25 -6.52
CA GLN A 137 -22.42 13.00 -5.63
C GLN A 137 -23.01 11.59 -5.80
N MET A 138 -23.41 10.99 -4.68
CA MET A 138 -24.08 9.68 -4.66
C MET A 138 -25.60 9.86 -4.63
N TYR A 139 -26.31 8.93 -5.24
CA TYR A 139 -27.76 8.86 -5.13
C TYR A 139 -28.17 8.33 -3.75
N CYS A 140 -29.12 9.01 -3.11
CA CYS A 140 -29.68 8.62 -1.82
C CYS A 140 -31.12 8.16 -2.02
N GLU A 141 -31.42 6.92 -1.65
CA GLU A 141 -32.76 6.31 -1.82
C GLU A 141 -33.84 7.03 -1.01
N ASP A 142 -33.52 7.48 0.20
CA ASP A 142 -34.46 8.23 1.07
C ASP A 142 -34.76 9.65 0.55
N CYS A 143 -33.79 10.27 -0.14
CA CYS A 143 -33.98 11.60 -0.74
C CYS A 143 -34.54 11.54 -2.16
N ASP A 144 -34.47 10.38 -2.81
CA ASP A 144 -34.76 10.18 -4.24
C ASP A 144 -33.97 11.12 -5.19
N GLU A 145 -32.73 11.47 -4.83
CA GLU A 145 -31.86 12.30 -5.67
C GLU A 145 -30.37 12.18 -5.32
N LYS A 146 -29.51 12.82 -6.13
CA LYS A 146 -28.07 12.91 -5.88
C LYS A 146 -27.77 13.93 -4.78
N ARG A 147 -26.99 13.51 -3.79
CA ARG A 147 -26.62 14.33 -2.64
C ARG A 147 -25.13 14.28 -2.36
N ASP A 148 -24.62 15.38 -1.82
CA ASP A 148 -23.29 15.39 -1.21
C ASP A 148 -23.26 14.30 -0.14
N THR A 149 -22.23 13.46 -0.17
CA THR A 149 -22.17 12.25 0.64
C THR A 149 -20.81 12.12 1.29
N ILE A 150 -20.79 11.87 2.61
CA ILE A 150 -19.60 11.44 3.31
C ILE A 150 -19.51 9.92 3.15
N TRP A 151 -18.43 9.46 2.53
CA TRP A 151 -18.11 8.04 2.39
C TRP A 151 -16.93 7.67 3.31
N SER A 152 -16.99 6.51 3.94
CA SER A 152 -15.85 5.93 4.68
C SER A 152 -15.97 4.41 4.67
N CYS A 153 -14.90 3.71 5.03
CA CYS A 153 -14.95 2.26 5.21
C CYS A 153 -14.15 1.81 6.44
N ASP A 154 -14.45 0.60 6.91
CA ASP A 154 -13.67 -0.13 7.91
C ASP A 154 -13.69 -1.64 7.61
N ILE A 155 -12.77 -2.38 8.22
CA ILE A 155 -12.72 -3.84 8.10
C ILE A 155 -13.74 -4.44 9.07
N HIS A 156 -14.76 -5.11 8.52
CA HIS A 156 -15.77 -5.83 9.29
C HIS A 156 -15.32 -7.26 9.63
N GLU A 157 -14.69 -7.96 8.67
CA GLU A 157 -14.11 -9.28 8.88
C GLU A 157 -12.64 -9.28 8.46
N TYR A 158 -11.78 -9.60 9.41
CA TYR A 158 -10.33 -9.55 9.25
C TYR A 158 -9.79 -10.86 8.65
N PRO A 159 -9.04 -10.82 7.53
CA PRO A 159 -8.49 -12.01 6.92
C PRO A 159 -7.40 -12.62 7.81
N ALA A 160 -7.22 -13.94 7.75
CA ALA A 160 -6.12 -14.60 8.46
C ALA A 160 -4.73 -14.13 7.96
N ILE A 161 -4.64 -13.84 6.66
CA ILE A 161 -3.50 -13.22 6.01
C ILE A 161 -3.96 -11.91 5.39
N LEU A 162 -3.32 -10.81 5.74
CA LEU A 162 -3.61 -9.47 5.23
C LEU A 162 -2.53 -9.03 4.23
N PRO A 163 -2.82 -9.02 2.92
CA PRO A 163 -1.94 -8.45 1.92
C PRO A 163 -2.09 -6.93 1.84
N LEU A 164 -0.98 -6.21 1.93
CA LEU A 164 -0.91 -4.76 1.70
C LEU A 164 -0.09 -4.50 0.43
N HIS A 165 -0.77 -4.11 -0.64
CA HIS A 165 -0.12 -3.68 -1.88
C HIS A 165 0.26 -2.21 -1.76
N LEU A 166 1.55 -1.91 -1.82
CA LEU A 166 2.08 -0.55 -1.83
C LEU A 166 2.04 0.00 -3.27
N LYS A 167 1.09 0.92 -3.53
CA LYS A 167 0.92 1.56 -4.85
C LYS A 167 2.05 2.54 -5.16
N ARG A 168 3.23 2.00 -5.50
CA ARG A 168 4.43 2.80 -5.79
C ARG A 168 4.38 3.46 -7.16
N PHE A 169 3.66 2.92 -8.13
CA PHE A 169 3.58 3.53 -9.45
C PHE A 169 2.54 4.65 -9.47
N VAL A 170 3.02 5.88 -9.57
CA VAL A 170 2.22 7.10 -9.47
C VAL A 170 2.35 7.91 -10.76
N TYR A 171 1.24 8.47 -11.23
CA TYR A 171 1.26 9.31 -12.42
C TYR A 171 1.93 10.65 -12.11
N ASP A 172 3.01 10.94 -12.81
CA ASP A 172 3.77 12.18 -12.69
C ASP A 172 3.40 13.13 -13.83
N ARG A 173 2.80 14.27 -13.46
CA ARG A 173 2.28 15.24 -14.43
C ARG A 173 3.38 15.94 -15.22
N TRP A 174 4.58 16.06 -14.65
CA TRP A 174 5.71 16.71 -15.31
C TRP A 174 6.28 15.83 -16.42
N SER A 175 6.54 14.57 -16.13
CA SER A 175 7.02 13.57 -17.10
C SER A 175 5.92 13.01 -18.01
N ARG A 176 4.64 13.28 -17.70
CA ARG A 176 3.46 12.75 -18.41
C ARG A 176 3.44 11.23 -18.48
N GLY A 177 3.84 10.59 -17.39
CA GLY A 177 3.95 9.14 -17.32
C GLY A 177 3.92 8.64 -15.88
N PHE A 178 3.77 7.33 -15.74
CA PHE A 178 3.89 6.68 -14.45
C PHE A 178 5.35 6.51 -14.08
N VAL A 179 5.70 6.93 -12.86
CA VAL A 179 7.03 6.78 -12.27
C VAL A 179 6.92 5.98 -10.98
N LYS A 180 7.97 5.24 -10.63
CA LYS A 180 8.03 4.54 -9.35
C LYS A 180 8.28 5.55 -8.23
N ASN A 181 7.53 5.43 -7.14
CA ASN A 181 7.76 6.13 -5.88
C ASN A 181 8.75 5.30 -5.06
N ASP A 182 10.02 5.67 -5.16
CA ASP A 182 11.14 5.06 -4.43
C ASP A 182 11.32 5.63 -3.02
N CYS A 183 10.30 6.32 -2.48
CA CYS A 183 10.30 6.78 -1.10
C CYS A 183 10.59 5.59 -0.15
N PRO A 184 11.64 5.68 0.69
CA PRO A 184 12.00 4.61 1.61
C PRO A 184 10.92 4.45 2.68
N MET A 185 10.68 3.23 3.13
CA MET A 185 9.73 2.91 4.20
C MET A 185 10.37 1.94 5.18
N ASP A 186 10.20 2.19 6.47
CA ASP A 186 10.44 1.18 7.49
C ASP A 186 9.21 0.27 7.56
N VAL A 187 9.39 -1.01 7.23
CA VAL A 187 8.29 -1.98 7.26
C VAL A 187 8.13 -2.51 8.69
N PRO A 188 7.00 -2.22 9.39
CA PRO A 188 6.85 -2.64 10.78
C PRO A 188 6.61 -4.14 10.87
N LEU A 189 7.30 -4.81 11.81
CA LEU A 189 7.10 -6.25 12.04
C LEU A 189 5.73 -6.58 12.64
N GLN A 190 5.16 -5.65 13.40
CA GLN A 190 3.87 -5.79 14.05
C GLN A 190 2.97 -4.67 13.54
N LEU A 191 1.74 -5.03 13.19
CA LEU A 191 0.77 -4.10 12.67
C LEU A 191 -0.52 -4.23 13.51
N PRO A 192 -0.74 -3.33 14.49
CA PRO A 192 -2.02 -3.22 15.16
C PRO A 192 -3.01 -2.47 14.26
N LEU A 193 -4.15 -3.08 13.98
CA LEU A 193 -5.29 -2.44 13.32
C LEU A 193 -6.41 -2.30 14.34
N ARG A 194 -6.88 -1.06 14.53
CA ARG A 194 -7.94 -0.73 15.48
C ARG A 194 -9.03 0.02 14.73
N PHE A 195 -10.18 -0.61 14.58
CA PHE A 195 -11.37 0.00 14.01
C PHE A 195 -12.54 -0.23 14.97
N GLN A 196 -13.17 0.87 15.39
CA GLN A 196 -14.27 0.85 16.35
C GLN A 196 -13.87 0.11 17.65
N GLU A 197 -14.60 -0.93 18.06
CA GLU A 197 -14.34 -1.74 19.25
C GLU A 197 -13.47 -2.98 18.96
N GLN A 198 -13.09 -3.20 17.70
CA GLN A 198 -12.27 -4.35 17.29
C GLN A 198 -10.81 -3.96 17.15
N GLU A 199 -9.95 -4.66 17.89
CA GLU A 199 -8.50 -4.60 17.74
C GLU A 199 -8.01 -5.92 17.17
N GLN A 200 -7.29 -5.85 16.06
CA GLN A 200 -6.61 -6.99 15.47
C GLN A 200 -5.13 -6.72 15.30
N GLN A 201 -4.33 -7.65 15.80
CA GLN A 201 -2.89 -7.60 15.67
C GLN A 201 -2.40 -8.58 14.60
N TYR A 202 -1.39 -8.14 13.87
CA TYR A 202 -0.79 -8.87 12.75
C TYR A 202 0.74 -8.84 12.85
N SER A 203 1.39 -9.92 12.42
CA SER A 203 2.85 -10.00 12.31
C SER A 203 3.29 -10.19 10.85
N LEU A 204 4.26 -9.39 10.43
CA LEU A 204 4.86 -9.48 9.10
C LEU A 204 5.61 -10.80 8.95
N TYR A 205 5.33 -11.55 7.88
CA TYR A 205 6.06 -12.78 7.58
C TYR A 205 6.63 -12.84 6.16
N ALA A 206 6.18 -11.97 5.25
CA ALA A 206 6.78 -11.86 3.93
C ALA A 206 6.70 -10.44 3.34
N VAL A 207 7.74 -10.08 2.61
CA VAL A 207 7.86 -8.85 1.82
C VAL A 207 8.29 -9.24 0.42
N ILE A 208 7.43 -8.95 -0.56
CA ILE A 208 7.80 -9.05 -1.98
C ILE A 208 8.39 -7.70 -2.36
N ASN A 209 9.61 -7.72 -2.87
CA ASN A 209 10.35 -6.54 -3.31
C ASN A 209 10.28 -6.41 -4.83
N HIS A 210 10.29 -5.18 -5.32
CA HIS A 210 10.46 -4.86 -6.73
C HIS A 210 11.57 -3.81 -6.91
N ARG A 211 12.67 -4.26 -7.50
CA ARG A 211 13.80 -3.41 -7.87
C ARG A 211 13.70 -3.04 -9.34
N GLY A 212 13.65 -1.74 -9.66
CA GLY A 212 13.61 -1.27 -11.04
C GLY A 212 12.54 -0.21 -11.27
N SER A 213 12.00 -0.17 -12.48
CA SER A 213 11.06 0.85 -12.94
C SER A 213 9.77 0.23 -13.47
N ARG A 214 8.84 1.06 -13.93
CA ARG A 214 7.59 0.59 -14.55
C ARG A 214 7.82 -0.21 -15.84
N HIS A 215 8.91 0.05 -16.54
CA HIS A 215 9.24 -0.64 -17.80
C HIS A 215 9.96 -1.96 -17.58
N GLY A 216 10.30 -2.25 -16.32
CA GLY A 216 10.91 -3.50 -15.92
C GLY A 216 11.78 -3.35 -14.68
N GLY A 217 11.98 -4.47 -14.03
CA GLY A 217 12.72 -4.66 -12.81
C GLY A 217 12.94 -6.14 -12.52
N HIS A 218 13.15 -6.42 -11.24
CA HIS A 218 13.39 -7.74 -10.69
C HIS A 218 12.60 -7.90 -9.40
N TYR A 219 11.94 -9.03 -9.24
CA TYR A 219 11.18 -9.35 -8.04
C TYR A 219 11.96 -10.33 -7.17
N THR A 220 12.03 -10.04 -5.87
CA THR A 220 12.57 -10.96 -4.87
C THR A 220 11.61 -11.05 -3.69
N ALA A 221 11.77 -12.06 -2.84
CA ALA A 221 10.95 -12.19 -1.64
C ALA A 221 11.81 -12.34 -0.39
N HIS A 222 11.60 -11.47 0.60
CA HIS A 222 12.06 -11.71 1.96
C HIS A 222 10.96 -12.42 2.73
N ILE A 223 11.24 -13.62 3.25
CA ILE A 223 10.25 -14.43 3.96
C ILE A 223 10.85 -14.86 5.30
N ARG A 224 10.09 -14.67 6.38
CA ARG A 224 10.44 -15.15 7.71
C ARG A 224 10.09 -16.63 7.82
N SER A 225 11.06 -17.44 8.22
CA SER A 225 10.85 -18.85 8.56
C SER A 225 10.08 -18.93 9.88
N SER A 226 8.99 -19.70 9.88
CA SER A 226 8.21 -19.98 11.09
C SER A 226 8.94 -20.92 12.05
N GLU A 227 9.87 -21.73 11.55
CA GLU A 227 10.60 -22.73 12.33
C GLU A 227 11.81 -22.10 13.03
N GLU A 228 12.57 -21.27 12.32
CA GLU A 228 13.82 -20.69 12.83
C GLU A 228 13.68 -19.24 13.31
N ASN A 229 12.56 -18.58 13.04
CA ASN A 229 12.38 -17.14 13.29
C ASN A 229 13.43 -16.24 12.61
N LYS A 230 14.03 -16.71 11.50
CA LYS A 230 15.02 -15.96 10.70
C LYS A 230 14.43 -15.53 9.36
N TRP A 231 15.00 -14.47 8.80
CA TRP A 231 14.64 -13.98 7.46
C TRP A 231 15.51 -14.61 6.38
N TYR A 232 14.87 -14.93 5.26
CA TYR A 232 15.52 -15.47 4.08
C TYR A 232 15.12 -14.66 2.86
N CYS A 233 16.09 -14.34 2.00
CA CYS A 233 15.87 -13.79 0.68
C CYS A 233 15.81 -14.90 -0.35
N PHE A 234 14.68 -14.97 -1.05
CA PHE A 234 14.41 -15.83 -2.19
C PHE A 234 14.59 -14.99 -3.44
N ASP A 235 15.71 -15.22 -4.11
CA ASP A 235 16.11 -14.58 -5.37
C ASP A 235 16.25 -15.68 -6.42
N ASP A 236 15.14 -15.95 -7.11
CA ASP A 236 14.97 -17.05 -8.06
C ASP A 236 15.41 -18.41 -7.49
N SER A 237 16.52 -18.97 -7.99
CA SER A 237 17.07 -20.27 -7.56
C SER A 237 17.95 -20.17 -6.32
N ARG A 238 18.17 -18.97 -5.77
CA ARG A 238 19.08 -18.73 -4.65
C ARG A 238 18.29 -18.33 -3.42
N VAL A 239 18.56 -19.03 -2.33
CA VAL A 239 18.02 -18.71 -1.00
C VAL A 239 19.18 -18.36 -0.09
N THR A 240 19.13 -17.18 0.51
CA THR A 240 20.16 -16.71 1.45
C THR A 240 19.52 -16.20 2.72
N GLN A 241 20.12 -16.50 3.88
CA GLN A 241 19.69 -15.88 5.12
C GLN A 241 20.05 -14.39 5.09
N VAL A 242 19.15 -13.53 5.56
CA VAL A 242 19.35 -12.09 5.65
C VAL A 242 18.95 -11.57 7.03
N ASP A 243 19.55 -10.47 7.46
CA ASP A 243 19.15 -9.78 8.68
C ASP A 243 17.85 -8.99 8.48
N GLU A 244 17.07 -8.88 9.55
CA GLU A 244 15.86 -8.06 9.60
C GLU A 244 16.13 -6.59 9.27
N SER A 245 17.36 -6.11 9.47
CA SER A 245 17.79 -4.76 9.10
C SER A 245 17.56 -4.43 7.62
N LYS A 246 17.47 -5.45 6.74
CA LYS A 246 17.12 -5.28 5.32
C LYS A 246 15.69 -4.81 5.07
N LEU A 247 14.82 -4.84 6.09
CA LEU A 247 13.45 -4.36 6.01
C LEU A 247 13.31 -2.87 6.34
N LYS A 248 14.37 -2.25 6.89
CA LYS A 248 14.40 -0.82 7.22
C LYS A 248 14.78 0.01 6.01
N GLY A 249 14.14 1.18 5.85
CA GLY A 249 14.40 2.11 4.77
C GLY A 249 14.21 1.53 3.37
N SER A 250 13.33 0.54 3.20
CA SER A 250 13.15 -0.16 1.93
C SER A 250 12.38 0.70 0.92
N SER A 251 13.00 0.97 -0.23
CA SER A 251 12.35 1.56 -1.42
C SER A 251 11.83 0.49 -2.38
N GLU A 252 12.11 -0.79 -2.10
CA GLU A 252 11.77 -1.91 -2.97
C GLU A 252 10.54 -2.67 -2.50
N ALA A 253 10.19 -2.62 -1.21
CA ALA A 253 9.02 -3.30 -0.66
C ALA A 253 7.77 -2.96 -1.47
N TYR A 254 7.10 -3.96 -2.04
CA TYR A 254 6.03 -3.79 -3.03
C TYR A 254 4.70 -4.41 -2.57
N LEU A 255 4.76 -5.63 -2.04
CA LEU A 255 3.63 -6.33 -1.43
C LEU A 255 4.07 -6.84 -0.05
N LEU A 256 3.31 -6.48 0.98
CA LEU A 256 3.53 -6.94 2.35
C LEU A 256 2.49 -8.00 2.69
N LEU A 257 2.92 -9.10 3.31
CA LEU A 257 2.03 -10.13 3.80
C LEU A 257 2.15 -10.22 5.32
N TYR A 258 1.04 -9.89 5.98
CA TYR A 258 0.88 -9.92 7.41
C TYR A 258 0.00 -11.12 7.80
N GLN A 259 0.36 -11.83 8.86
CA GLN A 259 -0.42 -12.93 9.42
C GLN A 259 -1.07 -12.50 10.72
N LYS A 260 -2.35 -12.80 10.87
CA LYS A 260 -3.13 -12.53 12.09
C LYS A 260 -2.45 -13.23 13.26
N THR A 261 -2.09 -12.47 14.30
CA THR A 261 -1.60 -13.07 15.54
C THR A 261 -2.81 -13.46 16.38
N SER A 262 -2.92 -14.73 16.73
CA SER A 262 -3.91 -15.15 17.72
C SER A 262 -3.67 -14.36 19.00
N SER A 263 -4.71 -13.71 19.53
CA SER A 263 -4.66 -13.17 20.89
C SER A 263 -4.34 -14.34 21.81
N VAL A 264 -3.16 -14.32 22.44
CA VAL A 264 -2.91 -15.19 23.58
C VAL A 264 -3.97 -14.77 24.60
N ALA A 265 -4.98 -15.63 24.81
CA ALA A 265 -5.86 -15.49 25.96
C ALA A 265 -4.93 -15.35 27.16
N GLN A 266 -5.08 -14.25 27.90
CA GLN A 266 -4.35 -14.00 29.13
C GLN A 266 -4.56 -15.23 30.02
N VAL A 267 -3.55 -16.11 30.10
CA VAL A 267 -3.51 -17.12 31.14
C VAL A 267 -3.21 -16.30 32.39
N GLU A 268 -4.25 -16.08 33.20
CA GLU A 268 -4.08 -15.50 34.52
C GLU A 268 -3.09 -16.39 35.27
N ASP A 269 -1.90 -15.85 35.54
CA ASP A 269 -0.91 -16.46 36.42
C ASP A 269 -1.60 -16.75 37.76
N VAL A 270 -1.74 -18.04 38.06
CA VAL A 270 -2.09 -18.51 39.39
C VAL A 270 -0.97 -18.05 40.32
N LYS A 271 -1.27 -17.05 41.13
CA LYS A 271 -0.39 -16.60 42.21
C LYS A 271 -0.11 -17.79 43.13
N GLU A 272 1.12 -18.30 43.11
CA GLU A 272 1.64 -19.11 44.20
C GLU A 272 1.78 -18.22 45.45
N GLU A 273 1.04 -18.58 46.49
CA GLU A 273 1.17 -18.04 47.86
C GLU A 273 2.55 -18.37 48.45
N PRO A 274 3.30 -17.40 48.98
CA PRO A 274 4.57 -17.70 49.64
C PRO A 274 4.34 -18.20 51.07
N ARG A 275 4.99 -19.33 51.38
CA ARG A 275 5.06 -19.95 52.71
C ARG A 275 5.72 -19.01 53.73
N MET A 276 5.09 -18.90 54.90
CA MET A 276 5.62 -18.24 56.10
C MET A 276 6.85 -18.97 56.64
N HIS A 277 7.95 -18.23 56.89
CA HIS A 277 8.91 -18.54 57.95
C HIS A 277 9.51 -17.24 58.52
N THR A 278 9.79 -17.30 59.81
CA THR A 278 9.92 -16.24 60.82
C THR A 278 11.36 -15.73 61.06
N ALA A 279 11.45 -14.60 61.79
CA ALA A 279 12.60 -14.01 62.50
C ALA A 279 13.59 -13.20 61.61
N GLU A 280 14.16 -12.06 62.00
CA GLU A 280 14.34 -11.38 63.30
C GLU A 280 14.71 -9.89 63.07
N ALA A 281 14.61 -9.06 64.11
CA ALA A 281 14.78 -7.60 64.08
C ALA A 281 16.26 -7.13 64.16
N GLY A 282 16.55 -5.96 63.57
CA GLY A 282 17.84 -5.26 63.66
C GLY A 282 17.78 -3.86 63.02
N ASP A 283 18.60 -2.94 63.54
CA ASP A 283 18.41 -1.48 63.65
C ASP A 283 18.50 -0.56 62.41
N ALA A 284 17.82 0.58 62.58
CA ALA A 284 18.04 1.97 62.14
C ALA A 284 19.07 2.33 61.04
N VAL A 285 18.68 3.20 60.09
CA VAL A 285 19.09 4.63 60.03
C VAL A 285 18.33 5.43 58.95
N ASP A 286 18.13 6.70 59.29
CA ASP A 286 17.52 7.85 58.59
C ASP A 286 18.31 8.35 57.37
N ALA A 287 17.61 8.81 56.32
CA ALA A 287 17.90 10.06 55.58
C ALA A 287 17.03 10.22 54.31
N GLY A 288 16.04 11.12 54.38
CA GLY A 288 15.74 12.18 53.40
C GLY A 288 15.37 11.88 51.94
N GLY A 289 14.20 12.37 51.51
CA GLY A 289 14.09 13.05 50.21
C GLY A 289 12.82 12.83 49.37
N ALA A 290 12.00 13.88 49.32
CA ALA A 290 11.17 14.33 48.19
C ALA A 290 9.87 13.56 47.84
N GLU A 291 8.75 14.14 48.29
CA GLU A 291 7.45 14.06 47.65
C GLU A 291 7.51 14.60 46.21
N CYS A 292 6.92 13.88 45.25
CA CYS A 292 6.46 14.45 44.00
C CYS A 292 5.14 13.79 43.57
N GLY A 293 4.09 14.59 43.57
CA GLY A 293 2.73 14.19 43.23
C GLY A 293 2.55 13.86 41.74
N ARG A 294 1.69 12.87 41.49
CA ARG A 294 1.08 12.61 40.18
C ARG A 294 0.17 13.78 39.82
N ALA A 295 0.51 14.52 38.76
CA ALA A 295 -0.40 15.43 38.09
C ALA A 295 -0.79 14.88 36.70
N HIS A 296 -2.11 14.77 36.50
CA HIS A 296 -2.77 14.39 35.25
C HIS A 296 -2.46 15.38 34.12
N ASN A 297 -1.99 14.88 32.96
CA ASN A 297 -1.73 15.69 31.76
C ASN A 297 -2.63 15.26 30.58
N LYS A 298 -3.95 15.23 30.82
CA LYS A 298 -4.98 14.93 29.80
C LYS A 298 -5.52 16.16 29.04
N PRO A 299 -5.58 17.39 29.60
CA PRO A 299 -6.19 18.54 28.91
C PRO A 299 -5.39 19.13 27.73
N GLN A 300 -4.06 18.93 27.68
CA GLN A 300 -3.21 19.56 26.66
C GLN A 300 -3.18 18.82 25.31
N LEU A 301 -3.45 17.51 25.30
CA LEU A 301 -3.39 16.71 24.08
C LEU A 301 -4.65 16.90 23.21
N GLU A 302 -5.81 17.12 23.84
CA GLU A 302 -7.07 17.38 23.14
C GLU A 302 -7.07 18.78 22.49
N ASP A 303 -6.53 19.80 23.16
CA ASP A 303 -6.38 21.15 22.61
C ASP A 303 -5.42 21.19 21.40
N LEU A 304 -4.31 20.46 21.48
CA LEU A 304 -3.37 20.36 20.38
C LEU A 304 -4.00 19.68 19.14
N ASN A 305 -4.77 18.61 19.36
CA ASN A 305 -5.49 17.91 18.30
C ASN A 305 -6.58 18.78 17.65
N LEU A 306 -7.26 19.64 18.43
CA LEU A 306 -8.25 20.59 17.91
C LEU A 306 -7.58 21.65 17.02
N ARG A 307 -6.46 22.21 17.48
CA ARG A 307 -5.70 23.25 16.75
C ARG A 307 -5.10 22.73 15.45
N VAL A 308 -4.63 21.48 15.43
CA VAL A 308 -4.16 20.81 14.20
C VAL A 308 -5.31 20.61 13.21
N LYS A 309 -6.48 20.16 13.66
CA LYS A 309 -7.69 19.98 12.81
C LYS A 309 -8.12 21.30 12.16
N GLU A 310 -8.11 22.41 12.91
CA GLU A 310 -8.42 23.73 12.35
C GLU A 310 -7.41 24.19 11.30
N HIS A 311 -6.11 23.96 11.55
CA HIS A 311 -5.06 24.37 10.64
C HIS A 311 -5.14 23.60 9.30
N VAL A 312 -5.41 22.29 9.36
CA VAL A 312 -5.63 21.45 8.17
C VAL A 312 -6.87 21.90 7.40
N SER A 313 -7.96 22.25 8.08
CA SER A 313 -9.18 22.78 7.44
C SER A 313 -8.93 24.11 6.72
N LYS A 314 -8.16 25.03 7.32
CA LYS A 314 -7.77 26.31 6.70
C LYS A 314 -6.87 26.11 5.47
N LEU A 315 -5.92 25.17 5.53
CA LEU A 315 -5.07 24.82 4.38
C LEU A 315 -5.90 24.22 3.22
N ARG A 316 -6.85 23.32 3.51
CA ARG A 316 -7.74 22.71 2.52
C ARG A 316 -8.63 23.75 1.82
N LYS A 317 -9.24 24.68 2.57
CA LYS A 317 -10.04 25.78 1.99
C LYS A 317 -9.21 26.67 1.06
N THR A 318 -7.96 26.96 1.44
CA THR A 318 -7.03 27.77 0.63
C THR A 318 -6.61 27.05 -0.65
N LEU A 319 -6.36 25.74 -0.58
CA LEU A 319 -6.07 24.88 -1.75
C LEU A 319 -7.27 24.78 -2.70
N HIS A 320 -8.47 24.58 -2.17
CA HIS A 320 -9.70 24.51 -2.95
C HIS A 320 -9.99 25.84 -3.68
N GLN A 321 -9.76 26.98 -3.02
CA GLN A 321 -9.91 28.30 -3.64
C GLN A 321 -8.91 28.52 -4.78
N LYS A 322 -7.63 28.15 -4.58
CA LYS A 322 -6.62 28.19 -5.65
C LYS A 322 -6.96 27.28 -6.84
N HIS A 323 -7.61 26.14 -6.59
CA HIS A 323 -8.04 25.22 -7.63
C HIS A 323 -9.24 25.75 -8.42
N LYS A 324 -10.19 26.44 -7.75
CA LYS A 324 -11.30 27.15 -8.42
C LYS A 324 -10.81 28.27 -9.33
N ASP A 325 -9.81 29.04 -8.89
CA ASP A 325 -9.31 30.19 -9.65
C ASP A 325 -8.50 29.81 -10.91
N ASN A 326 -8.00 28.57 -11.00
CA ASN A 326 -7.17 28.07 -12.11
C ASN A 326 -7.86 27.05 -13.03
N ARG A 327 -9.17 26.79 -12.84
CA ARG A 327 -9.88 25.76 -13.62
C ARG A 327 -9.98 26.17 -15.10
N PRO A 328 -9.54 25.33 -16.05
CA PRO A 328 -9.81 25.56 -17.47
C PRO A 328 -11.32 25.53 -17.75
N TYR A 329 -11.77 26.37 -18.68
CA TYR A 329 -13.15 26.42 -19.15
C TYR A 329 -13.19 26.37 -20.68
N TYR A 330 -14.24 25.77 -21.24
CA TYR A 330 -14.43 25.61 -22.67
C TYR A 330 -15.10 26.85 -23.27
N ASP A 331 -14.37 27.59 -24.10
CA ASP A 331 -14.89 28.80 -24.75
C ASP A 331 -15.64 28.45 -26.03
N LYS A 332 -16.97 28.55 -25.97
CA LYS A 332 -17.89 28.23 -27.09
C LYS A 332 -17.68 29.09 -28.34
N LYS A 333 -17.11 30.30 -28.24
CA LYS A 333 -16.86 31.16 -29.41
C LYS A 333 -15.58 30.78 -30.16
N THR A 334 -14.61 30.21 -29.45
CA THR A 334 -13.30 29.85 -30.04
C THR A 334 -13.06 28.36 -30.15
N GLN A 335 -14.00 27.53 -29.66
CA GLN A 335 -13.93 26.07 -29.60
C GLN A 335 -12.61 25.55 -28.98
N LYS A 336 -12.07 26.28 -27.99
CA LYS A 336 -10.80 25.96 -27.32
C LYS A 336 -10.95 26.04 -25.81
N ILE A 337 -10.19 25.19 -25.12
CA ILE A 337 -10.06 25.23 -23.66
C ILE A 337 -9.16 26.42 -23.29
N LYS A 338 -9.67 27.33 -22.43
CA LYS A 338 -8.96 28.52 -21.95
C LYS A 338 -8.84 28.50 -20.44
N HIS A 339 -7.75 29.07 -19.91
CA HIS A 339 -7.56 29.28 -18.47
C HIS A 339 -7.81 30.74 -18.09
N LYS A 340 -8.45 30.97 -16.94
CA LYS A 340 -8.71 32.32 -16.41
C LYS A 340 -7.38 32.93 -15.95
N LYS A 341 -6.86 33.95 -16.66
CA LYS A 341 -5.64 34.65 -16.24
C LYS A 341 -5.95 35.54 -15.03
N THR A 342 -5.40 35.23 -13.87
CA THR A 342 -5.47 36.11 -12.71
C THR A 342 -4.37 37.18 -12.79
N HIS A 343 -4.75 38.46 -12.65
CA HIS A 343 -3.86 39.64 -12.75
C HIS A 343 -2.66 39.63 -11.79
N LYS A 344 -2.66 38.77 -10.74
CA LYS A 344 -1.52 38.61 -9.82
C LYS A 344 -0.30 37.96 -10.47
N SER A 345 -0.48 37.08 -11.46
CA SER A 345 0.61 36.32 -12.08
C SER A 345 1.50 37.18 -13.02
N GLU A 346 0.95 38.21 -13.66
CA GLU A 346 1.72 39.10 -14.54
C GLU A 346 2.65 40.05 -13.76
N ARG A 347 2.25 40.52 -12.56
CA ARG A 347 3.10 41.34 -11.70
C ARG A 347 4.30 40.56 -11.15
N ALA A 348 4.13 39.26 -10.87
CA ALA A 348 5.23 38.39 -10.47
C ALA A 348 6.18 38.09 -11.63
N ARG A 349 5.64 37.81 -12.83
CA ARG A 349 6.44 37.57 -14.04
C ARG A 349 7.21 38.81 -14.52
N LYS A 350 6.62 40.00 -14.42
CA LYS A 350 7.32 41.28 -14.73
C LYS A 350 8.41 41.63 -13.71
N ARG A 351 8.30 41.21 -12.44
CA ARG A 351 9.35 41.43 -11.44
C ARG A 351 10.53 40.46 -11.59
N GLN A 352 10.30 39.27 -12.13
CA GLN A 352 11.35 38.25 -12.32
C GLN A 352 12.14 38.42 -13.63
N LEU A 353 11.67 39.25 -14.55
CA LEU A 353 12.36 39.61 -15.81
C LEU A 353 13.25 40.86 -15.69
N CYS A 354 13.37 41.46 -14.50
CA CYS A 354 14.24 42.60 -14.23
C CYS A 354 15.25 42.26 -13.13
N SER A 355 16.02 41.19 -13.28
CA SER A 355 17.17 40.90 -12.40
C SER A 355 18.08 39.82 -13.00
N ASN A 356 18.89 40.20 -14.00
CA ASN A 356 20.28 39.82 -14.27
C ASN A 356 20.62 39.92 -15.78
N PRO A 357 21.41 40.91 -16.20
CA PRO A 357 22.07 40.90 -17.50
C PRO A 357 23.50 40.38 -17.32
N ARG A 358 23.77 39.14 -17.76
CA ARG A 358 25.04 38.65 -18.33
C ARG A 358 25.02 37.11 -18.38
N GLU A 359 25.64 36.58 -19.43
CA GLU A 359 25.84 35.17 -19.77
C GLU A 359 24.71 34.47 -20.54
N THR A 360 24.57 34.82 -21.82
CA THR A 360 24.16 33.86 -22.87
C THR A 360 24.69 34.32 -24.23
N GLU A 361 26.00 34.19 -24.44
CA GLU A 361 26.58 34.17 -25.79
C GLU A 361 27.73 33.16 -25.81
N LYS A 362 27.42 31.94 -26.29
CA LYS A 362 28.32 30.94 -26.93
C LYS A 362 27.77 29.53 -26.74
N ARG A 363 26.82 29.12 -27.60
CA ARG A 363 26.74 27.75 -28.15
C ARG A 363 25.54 27.60 -29.10
N GLU A 364 25.54 28.36 -30.19
CA GLU A 364 24.81 27.98 -31.40
C GLU A 364 25.74 28.19 -32.59
N LYS A 365 26.54 27.17 -32.90
CA LYS A 365 27.28 26.98 -34.16
C LYS A 365 27.96 25.62 -34.11
N SER A 366 27.21 24.57 -34.42
CA SER A 366 27.72 23.34 -35.05
C SER A 366 26.55 22.44 -35.42
N THR A 367 26.63 21.81 -36.59
CA THR A 367 25.69 20.84 -37.17
C THR A 367 24.49 21.39 -37.97
N ARG A 368 24.80 22.11 -39.06
CA ARG A 368 24.05 22.00 -40.32
C ARG A 368 25.01 21.52 -41.40
N GLY A 369 24.79 20.34 -41.97
CA GLY A 369 25.51 19.85 -43.14
C GLY A 369 25.35 18.34 -43.38
N ALA A 370 24.80 18.00 -44.55
CA ALA A 370 24.61 16.67 -45.15
C ALA A 370 23.49 15.80 -44.52
N ALA A 371 22.53 15.21 -45.24
CA ALA A 371 22.44 14.92 -46.67
C ALA A 371 20.97 14.96 -47.14
N ARG A 372 20.77 15.47 -48.35
CA ARG A 372 19.54 15.35 -49.15
C ARG A 372 19.79 14.32 -50.25
N GLY A 373 18.80 13.47 -50.52
CA GLY A 373 18.58 12.84 -51.82
C GLY A 373 18.61 11.32 -51.80
N LEU A 374 17.43 10.70 -51.94
CA LEU A 374 16.99 9.97 -53.14
C LEU A 374 15.61 9.33 -52.88
N LEU A 375 14.62 9.68 -53.73
CA LEU A 375 13.62 8.84 -54.43
C LEU A 375 12.88 7.73 -53.62
N SER A 376 11.62 7.34 -53.82
CA SER A 376 10.47 7.65 -54.68
C SER A 376 9.44 6.54 -54.38
N THR A 377 8.17 6.71 -54.81
CA THR A 377 7.03 5.75 -54.82
C THR A 377 6.26 5.60 -53.49
N LYS A 378 4.99 6.05 -53.35
CA LYS A 378 3.68 5.65 -53.95
C LYS A 378 3.06 4.37 -53.35
N CYS A 379 1.96 4.52 -52.60
CA CYS A 379 0.65 3.81 -52.69
C CYS A 379 -0.12 3.96 -51.36
N CYS A 380 -1.30 4.61 -51.34
CA CYS A 380 -2.65 4.00 -51.46
C CYS A 380 -2.98 3.09 -50.26
N SER A 381 -3.75 3.55 -49.27
CA SER A 381 -5.23 3.57 -49.20
C SER A 381 -5.86 2.19 -49.02
N ALA A 382 -6.48 1.95 -47.86
CA ALA A 382 -7.72 1.17 -47.72
C ALA A 382 -8.31 1.39 -46.31
N LEU A 383 -9.47 2.06 -46.31
CA LEU A 383 -10.60 2.06 -45.37
C LEU A 383 -10.37 2.35 -43.88
#